data_AF-A0A8T5QPP8-F1
#
_entry.id   AF-A0A8T5QPP8-F1
#
_cell.length_a   1.000
_cell.length_b   1.000
_cell.length_c   1.000
_cell.angle_alpha   90.00
_cell.angle_beta   90.00
_cell.angle_gamma   90.00
#
_symmetry.space_group_name_H-M   'P 1'
#
loop_
_entity.id
_entity.type
_entity.pdbx_description
1 polymer ?
#
loop_
_entity_poly.entity_id
_entity_poly.type
_entity_poly.pdbx_seq_one_letter_code
_entity_poly.pdbx_strand_id
1 'polypeptide(L)'
;SIFQYMIGNSDFSVSGRHNLKLLKSKDYKETELIPIPYDLDYSGLVNAHYAVPSDKIPIEEVTQRFYRGLCRNDDLYNYVLDIFREKKDEIYSFIESFEYLDKKSQKYILKYISDFYDEIERDNFIKKKIRPTCSS
;
A
#
# COMPACT_ATOMS: atom_id res chain seq x y z
N SER A 1 2.74 -6.22 1.66
CA SER A 1 3.20 -4.99 2.33
C SER A 1 1.97 -4.18 2.73
N ILE A 2 1.91 -3.65 3.96
CA ILE A 2 0.78 -2.81 4.39
C ILE A 2 0.75 -1.49 3.62
N PHE A 3 1.90 -0.93 3.26
CA PHE A 3 1.99 0.24 2.37
C PHE A 3 1.31 -0.01 1.01
N GLN A 4 1.62 -1.14 0.37
CA GLN A 4 1.01 -1.49 -0.93
C GLN A 4 -0.50 -1.70 -0.79
N TYR A 5 -0.95 -2.24 0.34
CA TYR A 5 -2.37 -2.35 0.65
C TYR A 5 -3.03 -0.98 0.82
N MET A 6 -2.41 -0.05 1.56
CA MET A 6 -2.91 1.32 1.77
C MET A 6 -3.21 2.01 0.44
N ILE A 7 -2.26 1.97 -0.49
CA ILE A 7 -2.40 2.60 -1.81
C ILE A 7 -3.19 1.75 -2.81
N GLY A 8 -3.63 0.55 -2.44
CA GLY A 8 -4.35 -0.37 -3.34
C GLY A 8 -3.51 -0.84 -4.52
N ASN A 9 -2.20 -0.98 -4.35
CA ASN A 9 -1.35 -1.54 -5.39
C ASN A 9 -1.36 -3.06 -5.28
N SER A 10 -2.12 -3.66 -6.18
CA SER A 10 -2.26 -5.11 -6.30
C SER A 10 -1.35 -5.72 -7.38
N ASP A 11 -0.62 -4.90 -8.14
CA ASP A 11 0.36 -5.34 -9.16
C ASP A 11 1.75 -5.64 -8.58
N PHE A 12 1.96 -5.33 -7.30
CA PHE A 12 3.22 -5.58 -6.62
C PHE A 12 3.42 -7.07 -6.26
N SER A 13 4.50 -7.69 -6.75
CA SER A 13 4.97 -9.00 -6.25
C SER A 13 6.46 -8.97 -5.90
N VAL A 14 6.77 -9.26 -4.63
CA VAL A 14 8.17 -9.41 -4.17
C VAL A 14 8.80 -10.66 -4.80
N SER A 15 8.02 -11.72 -4.97
CA SER A 15 8.45 -13.00 -5.56
C SER A 15 8.67 -12.92 -7.07
N GLY A 16 7.96 -12.05 -7.79
CA GLY A 16 8.11 -11.88 -9.24
C GLY A 16 9.10 -10.79 -9.66
N ARG A 17 9.62 -9.97 -8.73
CA ARG A 17 10.48 -8.80 -9.00
C ARG A 17 9.89 -7.79 -10.01
N HIS A 18 8.58 -7.84 -10.23
CA HIS A 18 7.90 -6.86 -11.07
C HIS A 18 7.71 -5.57 -10.27
N ASN A 19 8.04 -4.42 -10.89
CA ASN A 19 7.83 -3.08 -10.31
C ASN A 19 8.55 -2.81 -8.97
N LEU A 20 9.72 -3.45 -8.77
CA LEU A 20 10.56 -3.26 -7.59
C LEU A 20 12.04 -3.13 -7.97
N LYS A 21 12.71 -2.08 -7.49
CA LYS A 21 14.18 -1.95 -7.51
C LYS A 21 14.71 -2.19 -6.11
N LEU A 22 15.80 -2.95 -5.98
CA LEU A 22 16.52 -3.10 -4.72
C LEU A 22 17.68 -2.10 -4.72
N LEU A 23 17.66 -1.16 -3.78
CA LEU A 23 18.80 -0.29 -3.52
C LEU A 23 19.64 -0.89 -2.40
N LYS A 24 20.96 -0.82 -2.57
CA LYS A 24 21.93 -1.16 -1.52
C LYS A 24 22.71 0.10 -1.20
N SER A 25 22.93 0.35 0.09
CA SER A 25 23.84 1.42 0.51
C SER A 25 25.23 1.18 -0.08
N LYS A 26 25.92 2.27 -0.42
CA LYS A 26 27.35 2.21 -0.78
C LYS A 26 28.22 2.02 0.45
N ASP A 27 27.69 2.28 1.65
CA ASP A 27 28.33 1.89 2.90
C ASP A 27 28.21 0.37 3.06
N TYR A 28 29.34 -0.31 3.04
CA TYR A 28 29.46 -1.76 3.16
C TYR A 28 29.02 -2.29 4.54
N LYS A 29 28.86 -1.43 5.55
CA LYS A 29 28.30 -1.78 6.86
C LYS A 29 26.77 -1.90 6.83
N GLU A 30 26.12 -1.20 5.91
CA GLU A 30 24.67 -1.28 5.70
C GLU A 30 24.37 -2.38 4.68
N THR A 31 24.08 -3.58 5.19
CA THR A 31 23.84 -4.77 4.36
C THR A 31 22.39 -4.90 3.92
N GLU A 32 21.48 -4.09 4.46
CA GLU A 32 20.06 -4.11 4.15
C GLU A 32 19.80 -3.65 2.71
N LEU A 33 18.95 -4.40 2.01
CA LEU A 33 18.44 -4.02 0.71
C LEU A 33 17.12 -3.28 0.91
N ILE A 34 17.04 -2.06 0.38
CA ILE A 34 15.83 -1.23 0.44
C ILE A 34 15.01 -1.49 -0.83
N PRO A 35 13.84 -2.15 -0.74
CA PRO A 35 12.95 -2.31 -1.88
C PRO A 35 12.22 -1.00 -2.17
N ILE A 36 12.47 -0.42 -3.33
CA ILE A 36 11.74 0.75 -3.84
C ILE A 36 10.76 0.25 -4.89
N PRO A 37 9.45 0.26 -4.59
CA PRO A 37 8.44 0.06 -5.63
C PRO A 37 8.50 1.23 -6.62
N TYR A 38 8.40 0.93 -7.91
CA TYR A 38 8.25 1.92 -8.97
C TYR A 38 7.03 1.55 -9.81
N ASP A 39 6.48 2.50 -10.57
CA ASP A 39 5.27 2.31 -11.37
C ASP A 39 4.02 2.02 -10.50
N LEU A 40 3.31 3.10 -10.14
CA LEU A 40 2.13 3.07 -9.25
C LEU A 40 0.82 3.31 -10.01
N ASP A 41 0.86 3.30 -11.34
CA ASP A 41 -0.29 3.67 -12.18
C ASP A 41 -1.45 2.67 -12.03
N TYR A 42 -1.12 1.42 -11.65
CA TYR A 42 -2.07 0.35 -11.32
C TYR A 42 -2.49 0.33 -9.83
N SER A 43 -2.22 1.41 -9.08
CA SER A 43 -2.70 1.54 -7.71
C SER A 43 -4.07 2.20 -7.66
N GLY A 44 -4.94 1.71 -6.77
CA GLY A 44 -6.23 2.35 -6.51
C GLY A 44 -6.13 3.82 -6.07
N LEU A 45 -5.01 4.22 -5.47
CA LEU A 45 -4.73 5.62 -5.11
C LEU A 45 -4.59 6.52 -6.35
N VAL A 46 -3.98 6.02 -7.44
CA VAL A 46 -3.84 6.76 -8.70
C VAL A 46 -5.10 6.65 -9.54
N ASN A 47 -5.72 5.47 -9.58
CA ASN A 47 -6.93 5.19 -10.36
C ASN A 47 -6.83 5.68 -11.81
N ALA A 48 -5.73 5.29 -12.48
CA ALA A 48 -5.52 5.67 -13.86
C ALA A 48 -6.62 5.06 -14.74
N HIS A 49 -7.14 5.85 -15.69
CA HIS A 49 -8.28 5.45 -16.55
C HIS A 49 -8.03 4.20 -17.40
N TYR A 50 -6.77 3.84 -17.62
CA TYR A 50 -6.36 2.64 -18.36
C TYR A 50 -6.01 1.46 -17.45
N ALA A 51 -5.93 1.67 -16.13
CA ALA A 51 -5.59 0.61 -15.20
C ALA A 51 -6.75 -0.37 -15.11
N VAL A 52 -6.43 -1.66 -15.20
CA VAL A 52 -7.39 -2.76 -15.08
C VAL A 52 -6.92 -3.72 -13.98
N PRO A 53 -7.84 -4.34 -13.24
CA PRO A 53 -7.47 -5.33 -12.24
C PRO A 53 -6.76 -6.53 -12.89
N SER A 54 -5.85 -7.16 -12.15
CA SER A 54 -5.20 -8.39 -12.63
C SER A 54 -6.14 -9.59 -12.52
N ASP A 55 -6.27 -10.37 -13.59
CA ASP A 55 -7.05 -11.62 -13.61
C ASP A 55 -6.57 -12.68 -12.59
N LYS A 56 -5.40 -12.48 -11.99
CA LYS A 56 -4.79 -13.39 -11.01
C LYS A 56 -5.32 -13.19 -9.58
N ILE A 57 -6.16 -12.19 -9.35
CA ILE A 57 -6.69 -11.84 -8.04
C ILE A 57 -8.20 -11.54 -8.13
N PRO A 58 -8.98 -11.84 -7.08
CA PRO A 58 -10.43 -11.72 -7.10
C PRO A 58 -10.88 -10.27 -6.78
N ILE A 59 -10.42 -9.30 -7.57
CA ILE A 59 -10.92 -7.92 -7.53
C ILE A 59 -11.53 -7.55 -8.88
N GLU A 60 -12.60 -6.78 -8.82
CA GLU A 60 -13.36 -6.30 -9.98
C GLU A 60 -12.87 -4.92 -10.43
N GLU A 61 -12.25 -4.16 -9.53
CA GLU A 61 -11.83 -2.78 -9.76
C GLU A 61 -10.44 -2.54 -9.17
N VAL A 62 -9.62 -1.72 -9.84
CA VAL A 62 -8.26 -1.35 -9.37
C VAL A 62 -8.29 -0.62 -8.02
N THR A 63 -9.42 0.01 -7.69
CA THR A 63 -9.64 0.70 -6.42
C THR A 63 -9.93 -0.24 -5.24
N GLN A 64 -10.16 -1.54 -5.50
CA GLN A 64 -10.33 -2.53 -4.44
C GLN A 64 -8.98 -2.96 -3.87
N ARG A 65 -8.82 -2.85 -2.55
CA ARG A 65 -7.60 -3.28 -1.87
C ARG A 65 -7.55 -4.80 -1.75
N PHE A 66 -6.42 -5.38 -2.13
CA PHE A 66 -6.13 -6.80 -2.00
C PHE A 66 -4.72 -7.00 -1.45
N TYR A 67 -4.58 -7.68 -0.31
CA TYR A 67 -3.27 -7.86 0.32
C TYR A 67 -2.50 -9.01 -0.32
N ARG A 68 -1.37 -8.71 -0.98
CA ARG A 68 -0.46 -9.69 -1.62
C ARG A 68 0.89 -9.83 -0.92
N GLY A 69 0.96 -9.48 0.37
CA GLY A 69 2.19 -9.64 1.14
C GLY A 69 2.40 -11.07 1.62
N LEU A 70 3.64 -11.38 2.02
CA LEU A 70 3.92 -12.64 2.70
C LEU A 70 3.18 -12.71 4.04
N CYS A 71 2.76 -13.90 4.43
CA CYS A 71 2.22 -14.13 5.76
C CYS A 71 3.29 -13.85 6.84
N ARG A 72 2.88 -13.17 7.91
CA ARG A 72 3.71 -12.79 9.06
C ARG A 72 2.95 -13.06 10.36
N ASN A 73 3.65 -12.92 11.49
CA ASN A 73 3.03 -12.90 12.80
C ASN A 73 2.12 -11.66 12.92
N ASP A 74 0.98 -11.81 13.60
CA ASP A 74 0.07 -10.71 13.93
C ASP A 74 0.77 -9.61 14.73
N ASP A 75 1.73 -9.96 15.60
CA ASP A 75 2.52 -8.95 16.33
C ASP A 75 3.25 -8.00 15.39
N LEU A 76 3.82 -8.54 14.29
CA LEU A 76 4.48 -7.72 13.28
C LEU A 76 3.47 -6.90 12.47
N TYR A 77 2.28 -7.44 12.19
CA TYR A 77 1.23 -6.65 11.54
C TYR A 77 0.77 -5.50 12.42
N ASN A 78 0.49 -5.75 13.70
CA ASN A 78 0.09 -4.71 14.65
C ASN A 78 1.15 -3.63 14.79
N TYR A 79 2.41 -4.02 14.98
CA TYR A 79 3.54 -3.08 15.02
C TYR A 79 3.58 -2.16 13.78
N VAL A 80 3.44 -2.74 12.58
CA VAL A 80 3.43 -1.94 11.34
C VAL A 80 2.19 -1.05 11.25
N LEU A 81 1.01 -1.54 11.67
CA LEU A 81 -0.21 -0.74 11.68
C LEU A 81 -0.12 0.45 12.64
N ASP A 82 0.54 0.28 13.78
CA ASP A 82 0.79 1.38 14.73
C ASP A 82 1.64 2.48 14.11
N ILE A 83 2.67 2.13 13.33
CA ILE A 83 3.45 3.12 12.56
C ILE A 83 2.54 3.93 11.62
N PHE A 84 1.59 3.27 10.92
CA PHE A 84 0.65 3.99 10.05
C PHE A 84 -0.29 4.91 10.84
N ARG A 85 -0.73 4.50 12.03
CA ARG A 85 -1.56 5.31 12.93
C ARG A 85 -0.81 6.54 13.42
N GLU A 86 0.44 6.36 13.86
CA GLU A 86 1.32 7.46 14.28
C GLU A 86 1.60 8.45 13.16
N LYS A 87 1.71 7.97 11.92
CA LYS A 87 1.97 8.79 10.72
C LYS A 87 0.73 9.36 10.05
N LYS A 88 -0.47 9.11 10.59
CA LYS A 88 -1.75 9.51 10.00
C LYS A 88 -1.79 11.01 9.67
N ASP A 89 -1.56 11.85 10.67
CA ASP A 89 -1.67 13.30 10.50
C ASP A 89 -0.58 13.86 9.56
N GLU A 90 0.63 13.30 9.60
CA GLU A 90 1.73 13.66 8.70
C GLU A 90 1.39 13.34 7.23
N ILE A 91 0.78 12.17 6.98
CA ILE A 91 0.35 11.76 5.64
C ILE A 91 -0.75 12.70 5.11
N TYR A 92 -1.77 13.01 5.93
CA TYR A 92 -2.82 13.95 5.54
C TYR A 92 -2.25 15.34 5.23
N SER A 93 -1.42 15.87 6.13
CA SER A 93 -0.79 17.18 5.96
C SER A 93 0.05 17.25 4.68
N PHE A 94 0.76 16.17 4.35
CA PHE A 94 1.54 16.09 3.11
C PHE A 94 0.64 16.16 1.86
N ILE A 95 -0.46 15.42 1.84
CA ILE A 95 -1.41 15.44 0.71
C ILE A 95 -2.07 16.81 0.56
N GLU A 96 -2.46 17.43 1.67
CA GLU A 96 -3.13 18.74 1.69
C GLU A 96 -2.22 19.88 1.23
N SER A 97 -0.93 19.80 1.55
CA SER A 97 0.08 20.82 1.20
C SER A 97 0.70 20.64 -0.19
N PHE A 98 0.38 19.57 -0.92
CA PHE A 98 0.99 19.30 -2.23
C PHE A 98 0.34 20.13 -3.35
N GLU A 99 0.97 21.26 -3.69
CA GLU A 99 0.43 22.28 -4.62
C GLU A 99 0.22 21.80 -6.07
N TYR A 100 0.94 20.76 -6.50
CA TYR A 100 0.84 20.24 -7.88
C TYR A 100 -0.36 19.31 -8.09
N LEU A 101 -1.12 19.02 -7.03
CA LEU A 101 -2.30 18.18 -7.11
C LEU A 101 -3.54 19.04 -7.34
N ASP A 102 -4.30 18.75 -8.38
CA ASP A 102 -5.57 19.42 -8.58
C ASP A 102 -6.56 19.03 -7.46
N LYS A 103 -7.51 19.92 -7.16
CA LYS A 103 -8.46 19.74 -6.04
C LYS A 103 -9.30 18.47 -6.15
N LYS A 104 -9.61 18.00 -7.36
CA LYS A 104 -10.41 16.79 -7.56
C LYS A 104 -9.58 15.57 -7.19
N SER A 105 -8.35 15.49 -7.69
CA SER A 105 -7.41 14.41 -7.35
C SER A 105 -7.05 14.41 -5.86
N GLN A 106 -6.82 15.58 -5.27
CA GLN A 106 -6.57 15.72 -3.84
C GLN A 106 -7.74 15.18 -3.01
N LYS A 107 -8.97 15.57 -3.32
CA LYS A 107 -10.17 15.06 -2.63
C LYS A 107 -10.31 13.54 -2.77
N TYR A 108 -10.02 13.00 -3.96
CA TYR A 108 -10.04 11.56 -4.19
C TYR A 108 -8.99 10.83 -3.33
N ILE A 109 -7.75 11.30 -3.34
CA ILE A 109 -6.64 10.72 -2.58
C ILE A 109 -6.95 10.76 -1.07
N LEU A 110 -7.41 11.90 -0.55
CA LEU A 110 -7.80 12.04 0.86
C LEU A 110 -8.91 11.06 1.24
N LYS A 111 -9.94 10.93 0.40
CA LYS A 111 -11.04 9.96 0.60
C LYS A 111 -10.49 8.53 0.61
N TYR A 112 -9.64 8.19 -0.36
CA TYR A 112 -9.09 6.86 -0.50
C TYR A 112 -8.22 6.50 0.72
N ILE A 113 -7.32 7.39 1.15
CA ILE A 113 -6.50 7.19 2.36
C ILE A 113 -7.36 7.12 3.63
N SER A 114 -8.42 7.92 3.73
CA SER A 114 -9.39 7.81 4.84
C SER A 114 -10.02 6.43 4.91
N ASP A 115 -10.42 5.85 3.78
CA ASP A 115 -11.01 4.52 3.75
C ASP A 115 -10.01 3.44 4.21
N PHE A 116 -8.70 3.62 3.98
CA PHE A 116 -7.68 2.75 4.56
C PHE A 116 -7.62 2.88 6.08
N TYR A 117 -7.60 4.11 6.60
CA TYR A 117 -7.58 4.33 8.04
C TYR A 117 -8.83 3.75 8.72
N ASP A 118 -10.02 3.95 8.15
CA ASP A 118 -11.26 3.38 8.65
C ASP A 118 -11.27 1.83 8.63
N GLU A 119 -10.51 1.21 7.73
CA GLU A 119 -10.34 -0.24 7.71
C GLU A 119 -9.44 -0.75 8.83
N ILE A 120 -8.28 -0.11 9.05
CA ILE A 120 -7.29 -0.58 10.04
C ILE A 120 -7.68 -0.30 11.48
N GLU A 121 -8.63 0.61 11.73
CA GLU A 121 -9.21 0.85 13.04
C GLU A 121 -10.21 -0.24 13.47
N ARG A 122 -10.55 -1.19 12.59
CA ARG A 122 -11.42 -2.32 12.94
C ARG A 122 -10.61 -3.45 13.57
N ASP A 123 -11.03 -3.94 14.73
CA ASP A 123 -10.39 -5.06 15.46
C ASP A 123 -10.21 -6.34 14.64
N ASN A 124 -11.02 -6.52 13.60
CA ASN A 124 -10.98 -7.70 12.73
C ASN A 124 -10.21 -7.49 11.42
N PHE A 125 -9.53 -6.34 11.24
CA PHE A 125 -8.81 -5.99 10.01
C PHE A 125 -7.85 -7.11 9.59
N ILE A 126 -6.93 -7.52 10.46
CA ILE A 126 -5.94 -8.55 10.16
C ILE A 126 -6.63 -9.87 9.78
N LYS A 127 -7.61 -10.30 10.58
CA LYS A 127 -8.36 -11.54 10.37
C LYS A 127 -9.14 -11.55 9.06
N LYS A 128 -9.72 -10.41 8.64
CA LYS A 128 -10.61 -10.33 7.47
C LYS A 128 -9.92 -9.91 6.18
N LYS A 129 -8.89 -9.07 6.26
CA LYS A 129 -8.26 -8.43 5.08
C LYS A 129 -6.85 -8.93 4.79
N ILE A 130 -6.10 -9.34 5.81
CA ILE A 130 -4.69 -9.69 5.67
C ILE A 130 -4.49 -11.21 5.65
N ARG A 131 -4.98 -11.91 6.68
CA ARG A 131 -4.82 -13.37 6.83
C ARG A 131 -5.39 -14.17 5.65
N PRO A 132 -6.56 -13.85 5.08
CA PRO A 132 -7.13 -14.67 4.02
C PRO A 132 -6.40 -14.55 2.67
N THR A 133 -5.59 -13.50 2.48
CA THR A 133 -5.01 -13.19 1.17
C THR A 133 -3.48 -13.13 1.17
N CYS A 134 -2.83 -13.27 2.33
CA CYS A 134 -1.38 -13.34 2.41
C CYS A 134 -0.83 -14.59 1.70
N SER A 135 0.37 -14.50 1.13
CA SER A 135 1.03 -15.61 0.45
C SER A 135 2.02 -16.32 1.37
N SER A 136 2.03 -17.65 1.31
CA SER A 136 2.97 -18.53 2.00
C SER A 136 4.31 -18.63 1.26
#